data_AF-A0A8J3I6G7-F1
#
_entry.id   AF-A0A8J3I6G7-F1
#
_cell.length_a   1.000
_cell.length_b   1.000
_cell.length_c   1.000
_cell.angle_alpha   90.00
_cell.angle_beta   90.00
_cell.angle_gamma   90.00
#
_symmetry.space_group_name_H-M   'P 1'
#
loop_
_entity.id
_entity.type
_entity.pdbx_description
1 polymer ?
#
loop_
_entity_poly.entity_id
_entity_poly.type
_entity_poly.pdbx_seq_one_letter_code
_entity_poly.pdbx_strand_id
1 'polypeptide(L)'
;MKRAKENVHPVERRISAALGGALLLKSLTRRSLTQATLATALLYRGLTGHSFLYQLLDISSAPGGRQREAGAPEIKRAITIEKPAYELYHLWRDPQNLSRILGDFAEVSQGGDNRMHWRVQSPFMRTLEWDTEIVEERPGEIIRWQ
;
A
#
# COMPACT_ATOMS: atom_id res chain seq x y z
N MET A 1 29.87 12.99 4.22
CA MET A 1 28.79 12.48 5.10
C MET A 1 27.57 12.17 4.23
N LYS A 2 27.17 10.90 4.09
CA LYS A 2 25.98 10.50 3.31
C LYS A 2 24.73 10.89 4.10
N ARG A 3 23.85 11.75 3.56
CA ARG A 3 22.55 12.08 4.17
C ARG A 3 21.80 10.77 4.47
N ALA A 4 21.47 10.54 5.74
CA ALA A 4 20.56 9.47 6.13
C ALA A 4 19.20 9.78 5.49
N LYS A 5 18.73 8.92 4.59
CA LYS A 5 17.40 9.06 4.00
C LYS A 5 16.36 8.77 5.09
N GLU A 6 15.39 9.66 5.23
CA GLU A 6 14.22 9.47 6.10
C GLU A 6 13.52 8.15 5.73
N ASN A 7 12.98 7.41 6.72
CA ASN A 7 12.23 6.17 6.48
C ASN A 7 10.78 6.24 6.98
N VAL A 8 10.33 7.42 7.43
CA VAL A 8 8.98 7.64 7.95
C VAL A 8 8.24 8.72 7.15
N HIS A 9 7.00 8.44 6.77
CA HIS A 9 6.13 9.36 6.04
C HIS A 9 5.89 10.69 6.80
N PRO A 10 5.76 11.86 6.12
CA PRO A 10 5.50 13.15 6.75
C PRO A 10 4.29 13.20 7.70
N VAL A 11 3.21 12.48 7.38
CA VAL A 11 2.02 12.38 8.24
C VAL A 11 2.31 11.60 9.52
N GLU A 12 2.99 10.45 9.41
CA GLU A 12 3.39 9.63 10.56
C GLU A 12 4.37 10.38 11.47
N ARG A 13 5.22 11.24 10.90
CA ARG A 13 6.13 12.11 11.67
C ARG A 13 5.36 13.07 12.56
N ARG A 14 4.34 13.75 12.02
CA ARG A 14 3.48 14.69 12.77
C ARG A 14 2.72 13.98 13.90
N ILE A 15 2.14 12.81 13.61
CA ILE A 15 1.44 11.99 14.61
C ILE A 15 2.40 11.55 15.71
N SER A 16 3.59 11.05 15.35
CA SER A 16 4.61 10.62 16.31
C SER A 16 5.07 11.76 17.20
N ALA A 17 5.28 12.96 16.65
CA ALA A 17 5.64 14.15 17.42
C ALA A 17 4.53 14.56 18.40
N ALA A 18 3.27 14.57 17.96
CA ALA A 18 2.13 14.93 18.80
C ALA A 18 1.92 13.92 19.96
N LEU A 19 1.91 12.61 19.65
CA LEU A 19 1.77 11.56 20.66
C LEU A 19 2.95 11.53 21.63
N GLY A 20 4.18 11.67 21.12
CA GLY A 20 5.38 11.72 21.94
C GLY A 20 5.37 12.92 22.90
N GLY A 21 4.95 14.11 22.43
CA GLY A 21 4.80 15.29 23.28
C GLY A 21 3.76 15.10 24.39
N ALA A 22 2.58 14.58 24.05
CA ALA A 22 1.52 14.29 25.03
C ALA A 22 1.96 13.26 26.08
N LEU A 23 2.65 12.19 25.67
CA LEU A 23 3.19 11.18 26.58
C LEU A 23 4.30 11.73 27.47
N LEU A 24 5.16 12.61 26.96
CA LEU A 24 6.21 13.24 27.75
C LEU A 24 5.61 14.07 28.89
N LEU A 25 4.62 14.92 28.59
CA LEU A 25 3.88 15.71 29.59
C LEU A 25 3.19 14.80 30.63
N LYS A 26 2.58 13.71 30.19
CA LYS A 26 1.96 12.72 31.08
C LYS A 26 3.00 11.97 31.94
N SER A 27 4.18 11.68 31.39
CA SER A 27 5.25 10.99 32.12
C SER A 27 5.84 11.87 33.23
N LEU A 28 5.90 13.19 33.04
CA LEU A 28 6.38 14.16 34.03
C LEU A 28 5.40 14.28 35.21
N THR A 29 4.09 14.26 34.94
CA THR A 29 3.05 14.30 35.99
C THR A 29 2.95 12.97 36.75
N ARG A 30 3.18 11.83 36.08
CA ARG A 30 3.06 10.49 36.68
C ARG A 30 4.40 9.84 37.06
N ARG A 31 5.53 10.55 36.90
CA ARG A 31 6.91 10.09 37.14
C ARG A 31 7.21 8.69 36.56
N SER A 32 6.73 8.43 35.34
CA SER A 32 6.85 7.11 34.70
C SER A 32 8.00 7.07 33.70
N LEU A 33 9.04 6.29 34.03
CA LEU A 33 10.23 6.10 33.19
C LEU A 33 9.93 5.38 31.87
N THR A 34 9.02 4.41 31.86
CA THR A 34 8.64 3.67 30.64
C THR A 34 7.86 4.52 29.65
N GLN A 35 7.02 5.43 30.14
CA GLN A 35 6.33 6.39 29.29
C GLN A 35 7.28 7.46 28.75
N ALA A 36 8.28 7.86 29.55
CA ALA A 36 9.32 8.79 29.11
C ALA A 36 10.17 8.20 27.97
N THR A 37 10.60 6.94 28.07
CA THR A 37 11.38 6.29 26.98
C THR A 37 10.58 6.16 25.69
N LEU A 38 9.31 5.75 25.77
CA LEU A 38 8.42 5.68 24.62
C LEU A 38 8.17 7.06 24.01
N ALA A 39 7.94 8.08 24.85
CA ALA A 39 7.76 9.46 24.42
C ALA A 39 8.99 9.98 23.67
N THR A 40 10.19 9.76 24.21
CA THR A 40 11.46 10.15 23.58
C THR A 40 11.65 9.44 22.24
N ALA A 41 11.36 8.15 22.15
CA ALA A 41 11.46 7.39 20.89
C ALA A 41 10.49 7.92 19.82
N LEU A 42 9.25 8.26 20.20
CA LEU A 42 8.26 8.84 19.29
C LEU A 42 8.63 10.26 18.85
N LEU A 43 9.15 11.08 19.75
CA LEU A 43 9.65 12.43 19.44
C LEU A 43 10.85 12.35 18.49
N TYR A 44 11.81 11.48 18.75
CA TYR A 44 12.95 11.24 17.86
C TYR A 44 12.47 10.84 16.46
N ARG A 45 11.51 9.90 16.38
CA ARG A 45 10.89 9.48 15.13
C ARG A 45 10.20 10.64 14.39
N GLY A 46 9.44 11.45 15.10
CA GLY A 46 8.71 12.59 14.53
C GLY A 46 9.63 13.69 13.98
N LEU A 47 10.65 14.06 14.77
CA LEU A 47 11.57 15.14 14.43
C LEU A 47 12.53 14.75 13.30
N THR A 48 13.18 13.59 13.42
CA THR A 48 14.22 13.17 12.47
C THR A 48 13.69 12.48 11.22
N GLY A 49 12.43 12.01 11.24
CA GLY A 49 11.91 11.16 10.18
C GLY A 49 12.57 9.79 10.10
N HIS A 50 13.28 9.38 11.17
CA HIS A 50 13.99 8.12 11.26
C HIS A 50 13.45 7.25 12.39
N SER A 51 13.18 5.98 12.09
CA SER A 51 12.74 5.00 13.07
C SER A 51 13.61 3.75 13.02
N PHE A 52 14.23 3.44 14.15
CA PHE A 52 15.05 2.24 14.34
C PHE A 52 14.25 0.96 14.09
N LEU A 53 12.99 0.89 14.52
CA LEU A 53 12.10 -0.25 14.25
C LEU A 53 11.90 -0.50 12.76
N TYR A 54 11.64 0.57 12.00
CA TYR A 54 11.47 0.47 10.55
C TYR A 54 12.78 0.08 9.86
N GLN A 55 13.92 0.56 10.36
CA GLN A 55 15.23 0.14 9.88
C GLN A 55 15.52 -1.34 10.16
N LEU A 56 15.14 -1.85 11.34
CA LEU A 56 15.32 -3.25 11.72
C LEU A 56 14.46 -4.19 10.86
N LEU A 57 13.28 -3.73 10.46
CA LEU A 57 12.32 -4.48 9.64
C LEU A 57 12.52 -4.25 8.13
N ASP A 58 13.48 -3.43 7.72
CA ASP A 58 13.69 -2.98 6.33
C ASP A 58 12.42 -2.37 5.68
N ILE A 59 11.61 -1.68 6.50
CA ILE A 59 10.39 -0.98 6.08
C ILE A 59 10.69 0.51 5.91
N SER A 60 10.15 1.12 4.87
CA SER A 60 10.17 2.58 4.70
C SER A 60 8.81 3.08 4.24
N SER A 61 8.22 4.02 5.00
CA SER A 61 7.02 4.75 4.58
C SER A 61 7.31 6.15 4.04
N ALA A 62 8.57 6.57 4.02
CA ALA A 62 8.97 7.87 3.48
C ALA A 62 8.75 7.94 1.94
N PRO A 63 8.20 9.06 1.41
CA PRO A 63 8.16 9.31 -0.03
C PRO A 63 9.59 9.37 -0.58
N GLY A 64 9.91 8.55 -1.58
CA GLY A 64 11.27 8.49 -2.17
C GLY A 64 12.33 7.85 -1.27
N GLY A 65 11.93 7.14 -0.21
CA GLY A 65 12.78 6.18 0.50
C GLY A 65 13.43 5.22 -0.49
N ARG A 66 14.62 4.72 -0.17
CA ARG A 66 15.45 3.88 -1.06
C ARG A 66 14.75 2.54 -1.31
N GLN A 67 13.73 2.55 -2.15
CA GLN A 67 13.30 1.41 -2.93
C GLN A 67 14.56 1.04 -3.69
N ARG A 68 15.29 0.02 -3.21
CA ARG A 68 16.08 -0.79 -4.14
C ARG A 68 15.13 -1.09 -5.29
N GLU A 69 15.65 -1.16 -6.49
CA GLU A 69 15.00 -1.73 -7.66
C GLU A 69 14.66 -3.23 -7.43
N ALA A 70 14.16 -3.61 -6.25
CA ALA A 70 13.24 -4.69 -6.13
C ALA A 70 12.07 -4.28 -7.02
N GLY A 71 12.05 -4.82 -8.24
CA GLY A 71 10.90 -4.70 -9.12
C GLY A 71 9.62 -4.98 -8.34
N ALA A 72 8.49 -4.44 -8.82
CA ALA A 72 7.20 -4.71 -8.21
C ALA A 72 7.09 -6.22 -7.88
N PRO A 73 6.68 -6.60 -6.66
CA PRO A 73 6.66 -7.99 -6.26
C PRO A 73 5.84 -8.80 -7.26
N GLU A 74 6.47 -9.79 -7.93
CA GLU A 74 5.77 -10.67 -8.85
C GLU A 74 4.96 -11.69 -8.04
N ILE A 75 3.63 -11.69 -8.21
CA ILE A 75 2.73 -12.61 -7.51
C ILE A 75 2.11 -13.55 -8.55
N LYS A 76 2.27 -14.87 -8.35
CA LYS A 76 1.66 -15.92 -9.17
C LYS A 76 0.68 -16.74 -8.34
N ARG A 77 -0.53 -16.94 -8.85
CA ARG A 77 -1.58 -17.77 -8.24
C ARG A 77 -2.33 -18.52 -9.32
N ALA A 78 -2.86 -19.70 -8.99
CA ALA A 78 -3.67 -20.51 -9.88
C ALA A 78 -4.85 -21.11 -9.09
N ILE A 79 -6.00 -21.18 -9.74
CA ILE A 79 -7.22 -21.81 -9.24
C ILE A 79 -7.79 -22.63 -10.40
N THR A 80 -8.15 -23.89 -10.14
CA THR A 80 -8.78 -24.77 -11.13
C THR A 80 -10.30 -24.66 -10.99
N ILE A 81 -10.98 -24.40 -12.12
CA ILE A 81 -12.44 -24.29 -12.19
C ILE A 81 -12.92 -25.23 -13.29
N GLU A 82 -13.90 -26.08 -13.00
CA GLU A 82 -14.49 -27.04 -13.95
C GLU A 82 -15.45 -26.36 -14.93
N LYS A 83 -14.93 -25.41 -15.72
CA LYS A 83 -15.65 -24.67 -16.76
C LYS A 83 -14.82 -24.53 -18.03
N PRO A 84 -15.44 -24.39 -19.21
CA PRO A 84 -14.72 -24.11 -20.45
C PRO A 84 -13.85 -22.86 -20.33
N ALA A 85 -12.62 -22.91 -20.83
CA ALA A 85 -11.68 -21.79 -20.73
C ALA A 85 -12.21 -20.51 -21.41
N TYR A 86 -12.99 -20.66 -22.49
CA TYR A 86 -13.62 -19.54 -23.19
C TYR A 86 -14.68 -18.83 -22.33
N GLU A 87 -15.43 -19.54 -21.49
CA GLU A 87 -16.39 -18.91 -20.57
C GLU A 87 -15.66 -18.10 -19.49
N LEU A 88 -14.62 -18.68 -18.90
CA LEU A 88 -13.79 -17.98 -17.90
C LEU A 88 -13.14 -16.74 -18.50
N TYR A 89 -12.60 -16.87 -19.71
CA TYR A 89 -12.03 -15.76 -20.47
C TYR A 89 -12.98 -14.56 -20.57
N HIS A 90 -14.25 -14.77 -20.92
CA HIS A 90 -15.25 -13.69 -21.01
C HIS A 90 -15.55 -13.05 -19.65
N LEU A 91 -15.55 -13.83 -18.58
CA LEU A 91 -15.73 -13.29 -17.22
C LEU A 91 -14.58 -12.37 -16.81
N TRP A 92 -13.35 -12.71 -17.17
CA TRP A 92 -12.17 -11.87 -16.88
C TRP A 92 -12.08 -10.64 -17.80
N ARG A 93 -12.59 -10.73 -19.04
CA ARG A 93 -12.56 -9.62 -20.01
C ARG A 93 -13.54 -8.50 -19.67
N ASP A 94 -14.70 -8.82 -19.10
CA ASP A 94 -15.75 -7.86 -18.81
C ASP A 94 -15.49 -7.15 -17.45
N PRO A 95 -15.37 -5.81 -17.41
CA PRO A 95 -15.10 -5.07 -16.17
C PRO A 95 -16.12 -5.31 -15.06
N GLN A 96 -17.40 -5.47 -15.41
CA GLN A 96 -18.48 -5.67 -14.45
C GLN A 96 -18.39 -7.06 -13.82
N ASN A 97 -18.07 -8.07 -14.61
CA ASN A 97 -17.80 -9.42 -14.09
C ASN A 97 -16.54 -9.45 -13.24
N LEU A 98 -15.48 -8.75 -13.64
CA LEU A 98 -14.25 -8.67 -12.87
C LEU A 98 -14.48 -8.02 -11.50
N SER A 99 -15.22 -6.91 -11.47
CA SER A 99 -15.64 -6.26 -10.22
C SER A 99 -16.40 -7.24 -9.30
N ARG A 100 -17.30 -8.06 -9.85
CA ARG A 100 -17.99 -9.11 -9.08
C ARG A 100 -17.08 -10.21 -8.55
N ILE A 101 -16.05 -10.60 -9.31
CA ILE A 101 -15.05 -11.60 -8.90
C ILE A 101 -14.19 -11.05 -7.75
N LEU A 102 -13.81 -9.77 -7.82
CA LEU A 102 -12.97 -9.10 -6.82
C LEU A 102 -13.77 -8.70 -5.56
N GLY A 103 -15.09 -8.49 -5.68
CA GLY A 103 -15.96 -8.12 -4.57
C GLY A 103 -15.52 -6.80 -3.94
N ASP A 104 -15.49 -6.75 -2.61
CA ASP A 104 -15.16 -5.53 -1.86
C ASP A 104 -13.69 -5.08 -2.01
N PHE A 105 -12.84 -5.91 -2.63
CA PHE A 105 -11.43 -5.57 -2.84
C PHE A 105 -11.25 -4.46 -3.87
N ALA A 106 -11.98 -4.53 -5.00
CA ALA A 106 -11.80 -3.62 -6.12
C ALA A 106 -13.10 -3.47 -6.92
N GLU A 107 -13.40 -2.23 -7.28
CA GLU A 107 -14.43 -1.89 -8.25
C GLU A 107 -13.77 -1.60 -9.60
N VAL A 108 -14.25 -2.24 -10.67
CA VAL A 108 -13.72 -2.07 -12.02
C VAL A 108 -14.85 -1.66 -12.95
N SER A 109 -14.63 -0.58 -13.69
CA SER A 109 -15.61 -0.01 -14.62
C SER A 109 -14.96 0.30 -15.98
N GLN A 110 -15.77 0.61 -16.98
CA GLN A 110 -15.26 0.89 -18.32
C GLN A 110 -14.67 2.31 -18.39
N GLY A 111 -13.41 2.43 -18.81
CA GLY A 111 -12.66 3.69 -18.84
C GLY A 111 -12.64 4.41 -20.20
N GLY A 112 -13.44 3.96 -21.18
CA GLY A 112 -13.36 4.40 -22.59
C GLY A 112 -12.29 3.62 -23.38
N ASP A 113 -12.23 3.75 -24.71
CA ASP A 113 -11.19 3.20 -25.63
C ASP A 113 -10.45 1.92 -25.19
N ASN A 114 -11.18 0.83 -24.94
CA ASN A 114 -10.62 -0.47 -24.52
C ASN A 114 -9.78 -0.43 -23.22
N ARG A 115 -10.06 0.56 -22.36
CA ARG A 115 -9.49 0.75 -21.03
C ARG A 115 -10.48 0.35 -19.95
N MET A 116 -9.93 -0.01 -18.81
CA MET A 116 -10.68 -0.28 -17.58
C MET A 116 -10.22 0.68 -16.50
N HIS A 117 -11.18 1.30 -15.82
CA HIS A 117 -10.94 2.16 -14.68
C HIS A 117 -11.08 1.35 -13.40
N TRP A 118 -10.03 1.33 -12.60
CA TRP A 118 -9.92 0.59 -11.35
C TRP A 118 -10.06 1.52 -10.17
N ARG A 119 -10.79 1.07 -9.16
CA ARG A 119 -10.91 1.73 -7.87
C ARG A 119 -10.73 0.70 -6.76
N VAL A 120 -9.70 0.87 -5.93
CA VAL A 120 -9.40 -0.01 -4.78
C VAL A 120 -9.48 0.76 -3.48
N GLN A 121 -10.22 0.20 -2.53
CA GLN A 121 -10.28 0.75 -1.17
C GLN A 121 -9.12 0.21 -0.34
N SER A 122 -8.19 1.09 0.06
CA SER A 122 -7.15 0.71 1.01
C SER A 122 -7.66 0.83 2.46
N PRO A 123 -7.23 -0.06 3.37
CA PRO A 123 -7.61 0.00 4.80
C PRO A 123 -7.28 1.31 5.52
N PHE A 124 -6.41 2.16 4.93
CA PHE A 124 -5.90 3.39 5.55
C PHE A 124 -6.49 4.68 4.92
N MET A 125 -7.72 4.60 4.39
CA MET A 125 -8.56 5.72 3.93
C MET A 125 -8.17 6.42 2.62
N ARG A 126 -7.34 5.80 1.78
CA ARG A 126 -7.15 6.29 0.41
C ARG A 126 -7.79 5.33 -0.58
N THR A 127 -8.71 5.85 -1.36
CA THR A 127 -9.13 5.23 -2.61
C THR A 127 -7.97 5.37 -3.60
N LEU A 128 -7.50 4.25 -4.13
CA LEU A 128 -6.53 4.23 -5.22
C LEU A 128 -7.30 4.04 -6.52
N GLU A 129 -7.08 4.94 -7.47
CA GLU A 129 -7.70 4.89 -8.78
C GLU A 129 -6.64 4.91 -9.88
N TRP A 130 -6.82 4.07 -10.90
CA TRP A 130 -5.95 4.03 -12.07
C TRP A 130 -6.69 3.43 -13.27
N ASP A 131 -6.20 3.72 -14.48
CA ASP A 131 -6.70 3.11 -15.71
C ASP A 131 -5.71 2.05 -16.21
N THR A 132 -6.22 0.95 -16.75
CA THR A 132 -5.43 -0.09 -17.42
C THR A 132 -5.93 -0.30 -18.84
N GLU A 133 -5.07 -0.76 -19.73
CA GLU A 133 -5.44 -1.17 -21.09
C GLU A 133 -5.05 -2.63 -21.37
N ILE A 134 -5.83 -3.31 -22.23
CA ILE A 134 -5.48 -4.66 -22.69
C ILE A 134 -4.36 -4.56 -23.73
N VAL A 135 -3.25 -5.27 -23.50
CA VAL A 135 -2.05 -5.25 -24.37
C VAL A 135 -1.78 -6.57 -25.09
N GLU A 136 -2.29 -7.68 -24.56
CA GLU A 136 -2.22 -8.99 -25.22
C GLU A 136 -3.53 -9.74 -24.95
N GLU A 137 -4.06 -10.35 -26.00
CA GLU A 137 -5.32 -11.08 -25.94
C GLU A 137 -5.25 -12.33 -26.83
N ARG A 138 -5.47 -13.50 -26.23
CA ARG A 138 -5.82 -14.73 -26.96
C ARG A 138 -7.05 -15.37 -26.30
N PRO A 139 -8.18 -15.46 -27.00
CA PRO A 139 -9.42 -16.00 -26.44
C PRO A 139 -9.24 -17.39 -25.82
N GLY A 140 -9.67 -17.54 -24.57
CA GLY A 140 -9.55 -18.81 -23.83
C GLY A 140 -8.14 -19.15 -23.32
N GLU A 141 -7.13 -18.29 -23.54
CA GLU A 141 -5.75 -18.55 -23.14
C GLU A 141 -5.14 -17.44 -22.28
N ILE A 142 -5.15 -16.18 -22.75
CA ILE A 142 -4.45 -15.09 -22.09
C ILE A 142 -5.17 -13.75 -22.24
N ILE A 143 -5.18 -12.99 -21.14
CA ILE A 143 -5.51 -11.56 -21.10
C ILE A 143 -4.38 -10.88 -20.33
N ARG A 144 -3.68 -9.93 -20.95
CA ARG A 144 -2.67 -9.10 -20.30
C ARG A 144 -3.09 -7.64 -20.34
N TRP A 145 -2.82 -6.95 -19.24
CA TRP A 145 -3.20 -5.60 -18.89
C TRP A 145 -1.94 -4.88 -18.44
N GLN A 146 -1.85 -3.57 -18.68
CA GLN A 146 -0.83 -2.70 -18.09
C GLN A 146 -1.44 -1.39 -17.64
#